data_AF-A0A1J5GWM6-F1
#
_entry.id   AF-A0A1J5GWM6-F1
#
_cell.length_a   1.000
_cell.length_b   1.000
_cell.length_c   1.000
_cell.angle_alpha   90.00
_cell.angle_beta   90.00
_cell.angle_gamma   90.00
#
_symmetry.space_group_name_H-M   'P 1'
#
loop_
_entity.id
_entity.type
_entity.pdbx_description
1 polymer ?
#
loop_
_entity_poly.entity_id
_entity_poly.type
_entity_poly.pdbx_seq_one_letter_code
_entity_poly.pdbx_strand_id
1 'polypeptide(L)'
;MITCLILFSGGLDSSLAFKILEKQKKLKLLGLIFRSYFFNEEKAKKIAESINLPIKIVDIGREHLEIVKSPKHGYGSGINPCLDCKILMLKKAKEILKKTKGKVFVATGEVLNQRPMSQMRPALALIEKESGLSGFLLRPLSALLLEETTPEKEEWIQREKLLDISGRSRKRQLVLAKEFGLKTYLTPAGGCILTEKEFAKKAKELFEVCPDCRANDVELLKIGRHFWLSKTKIVVGRNEEENLKLKKLARPGDCLIELKDFAGPLTMIRNYGPEKELKQEAIEKAKELTQFYSTKARGKRGIKFTCFK
;
A
#
# COMPACT_ATOMS: atom_id res chain seq x y z
N MET A 1 -26.67 2.42 -20.37
CA MET A 1 -26.07 2.75 -19.07
C MET A 1 -24.55 2.69 -19.22
N ILE A 2 -23.82 3.73 -18.85
CA ILE A 2 -22.35 3.78 -18.97
C ILE A 2 -21.76 3.46 -17.58
N THR A 3 -20.85 2.50 -17.49
CA THR A 3 -20.22 2.12 -16.21
C THR A 3 -18.79 2.67 -16.13
N CYS A 4 -18.47 3.32 -15.03
CA CYS A 4 -17.14 3.83 -14.74
C CYS A 4 -16.59 3.17 -13.47
N LEU A 5 -15.41 2.54 -13.58
CA LEU A 5 -14.64 2.16 -12.39
C LEU A 5 -13.66 3.28 -12.04
N ILE A 6 -13.77 3.80 -10.82
CA ILE A 6 -12.87 4.83 -10.32
C ILE A 6 -11.86 4.16 -9.41
N LEU A 7 -10.57 4.20 -9.75
CA LEU A 7 -9.53 3.80 -8.80
C LEU A 7 -9.53 4.76 -7.63
N PHE A 8 -9.99 4.29 -6.47
CA PHE A 8 -10.31 5.12 -5.33
C PHE A 8 -9.35 4.85 -4.17
N SER A 9 -8.48 5.82 -3.87
CA SER A 9 -7.51 5.70 -2.77
C SER A 9 -7.98 6.34 -1.46
N GLY A 10 -9.16 6.98 -1.45
CA GLY A 10 -9.64 7.82 -0.35
C GLY A 10 -8.90 9.16 -0.20
N GLY A 11 -7.92 9.43 -1.06
CA GLY A 11 -7.22 10.71 -1.08
C GLY A 11 -8.07 11.85 -1.67
N LEU A 12 -7.57 13.07 -1.50
CA LEU A 12 -8.20 14.27 -2.07
C LEU A 12 -8.46 14.14 -3.57
N ASP A 13 -7.43 13.78 -4.34
CA ASP A 13 -7.52 13.77 -5.81
C ASP A 13 -8.52 12.70 -6.31
N SER A 14 -8.58 11.50 -5.71
CA SER A 14 -9.59 10.48 -6.10
C SER A 14 -11.02 10.85 -5.68
N SER A 15 -11.17 11.56 -4.56
CA SER A 15 -12.47 12.04 -4.08
C SER A 15 -13.04 13.14 -4.99
N LEU A 16 -12.18 14.05 -5.44
CA LEU A 16 -12.54 15.06 -6.43
C LEU A 16 -12.86 14.45 -7.79
N ALA A 17 -12.09 13.46 -8.25
CA ALA A 17 -12.39 12.75 -9.49
C ALA A 17 -13.80 12.13 -9.46
N PHE A 18 -14.17 11.50 -8.35
CA PHE A 18 -15.53 11.00 -8.15
C PHE A 18 -16.56 12.13 -8.21
N LYS A 19 -16.39 13.22 -7.46
CA LYS A 19 -17.36 14.32 -7.45
C LYS A 19 -17.50 15.03 -8.79
N ILE A 20 -16.44 15.12 -9.59
CA ILE A 20 -16.51 15.64 -10.97
C ILE A 20 -17.36 14.71 -11.84
N LEU A 21 -17.13 13.40 -11.75
CA LEU A 21 -17.88 12.40 -12.53
C LEU A 21 -19.33 12.23 -12.04
N GLU A 22 -19.60 12.41 -10.76
CA GLU A 22 -20.96 12.38 -10.18
C GLU A 22 -21.86 13.46 -10.80
N LYS A 23 -21.29 14.59 -11.20
CA LYS A 23 -22.01 15.68 -11.90
C LYS A 23 -22.29 15.38 -13.38
N GLN A 24 -21.74 14.30 -13.94
CA GLN A 24 -22.00 13.86 -15.31
C GLN A 24 -23.30 13.06 -15.38
N LYS A 25 -24.02 13.14 -16.50
CA LYS A 25 -25.29 12.42 -16.67
C LYS A 25 -25.06 10.96 -17.09
N LYS A 26 -25.96 10.06 -16.69
CA LYS A 26 -26.05 8.66 -17.17
C LYS A 26 -24.85 7.74 -16.82
N LEU A 27 -24.05 8.10 -15.81
CA LEU A 27 -22.95 7.26 -15.32
C LEU A 27 -23.37 6.41 -14.12
N LYS A 28 -23.00 5.13 -14.16
CA LYS A 28 -22.94 4.26 -12.99
C LYS A 28 -21.51 4.24 -12.47
N LEU A 29 -21.29 4.87 -11.32
CA LEU A 29 -19.97 5.02 -10.70
C LEU A 29 -19.75 3.92 -9.66
N LEU A 30 -18.61 3.24 -9.76
CA LEU A 30 -18.17 2.26 -8.75
C LEU A 30 -16.70 2.53 -8.40
N GLY A 31 -16.44 2.80 -7.13
CA GLY A 31 -15.09 2.94 -6.59
C GLY A 31 -14.41 1.57 -6.48
N LEU A 32 -13.17 1.49 -6.94
CA LEU A 32 -12.32 0.32 -6.81
C LEU A 32 -11.21 0.62 -5.81
N ILE A 33 -11.31 -0.01 -4.64
CA ILE A 33 -10.32 0.12 -3.56
C ILE A 33 -9.45 -1.13 -3.56
N PHE A 34 -8.14 -0.95 -3.42
CA PHE A 34 -7.18 -2.05 -3.36
C PHE A 34 -6.66 -2.24 -1.96
N ARG A 35 -6.34 -3.49 -1.62
CA ARG A 35 -5.56 -3.85 -0.44
C ARG A 35 -4.39 -4.74 -0.83
N SER A 36 -3.33 -4.68 -0.04
CA SER A 36 -2.14 -5.51 -0.20
C SER A 36 -1.45 -5.73 1.15
N TYR A 37 -0.33 -6.45 1.16
CA TYR A 37 0.51 -6.56 2.36
C TYR A 37 1.19 -5.24 2.76
N PHE A 38 1.07 -4.16 1.98
CA PHE A 38 1.72 -2.88 2.29
C PHE A 38 0.73 -1.75 2.60
N PHE A 39 -0.56 -1.94 2.32
CA PHE A 39 -1.62 -0.95 2.59
C PHE A 39 -2.99 -1.63 2.69
N ASN A 40 -3.88 -1.09 3.52
CA ASN A 40 -5.22 -1.60 3.71
C ASN A 40 -6.30 -0.63 3.18
N GLU A 41 -7.52 -1.14 3.06
CA GLU A 41 -8.68 -0.48 2.49
C GLU A 41 -9.45 0.39 3.50
N GLU A 42 -9.24 0.20 4.81
CA GLU A 42 -10.16 0.65 5.86
C GLU A 42 -10.43 2.15 5.82
N LYS A 43 -9.38 2.95 5.69
CA LYS A 43 -9.53 4.41 5.64
C LYS A 43 -10.19 4.87 4.35
N ALA A 44 -9.82 4.28 3.21
CA ALA A 44 -10.43 4.61 1.93
C ALA A 44 -11.91 4.23 1.89
N LYS A 45 -12.28 3.09 2.51
CA LYS A 45 -13.67 2.65 2.68
C LYS A 45 -14.49 3.68 3.45
N LYS A 46 -14.00 4.15 4.60
CA LYS A 46 -14.67 5.20 5.40
C LYS A 46 -14.89 6.50 4.61
N ILE A 47 -13.91 6.91 3.79
CA ILE A 47 -14.06 8.10 2.93
C ILE A 47 -15.08 7.84 1.81
N ALA A 48 -15.10 6.65 1.21
CA ALA A 48 -16.09 6.32 0.19
C ALA A 48 -17.53 6.32 0.75
N GLU A 49 -17.72 5.78 1.95
CA GLU A 49 -18.99 5.81 2.68
C GLU A 49 -19.44 7.26 2.94
N SER A 50 -18.54 8.15 3.39
CA SER A 50 -18.89 9.54 3.70
C SER A 50 -19.31 10.38 2.48
N ILE A 51 -18.95 9.94 1.27
CA ILE A 51 -19.32 10.60 0.02
C ILE A 51 -20.35 9.81 -0.80
N ASN A 52 -20.93 8.74 -0.22
CA ASN A 52 -21.91 7.85 -0.84
C ASN A 52 -21.43 7.20 -2.16
N LEU A 53 -20.13 6.86 -2.25
CA LEU A 53 -19.58 6.14 -3.39
C LEU A 53 -19.76 4.62 -3.17
N PRO A 54 -20.50 3.90 -4.03
CA PRO A 54 -20.50 2.45 -4.03
C PRO A 54 -19.08 1.94 -4.30
N ILE A 55 -18.63 0.92 -3.56
CA ILE A 55 -17.25 0.41 -3.68
C ILE A 55 -17.19 -1.10 -3.90
N LYS A 56 -16.08 -1.51 -4.51
CA LYS A 56 -15.58 -2.88 -4.55
C LYS A 56 -14.15 -2.90 -4.05
N ILE A 57 -13.83 -3.85 -3.17
CA ILE A 57 -12.49 -4.07 -2.64
C ILE A 57 -11.84 -5.20 -3.43
N VAL A 58 -10.57 -5.03 -3.81
CA VAL A 58 -9.77 -6.03 -4.51
C VAL A 58 -8.45 -6.25 -3.77
N ASP A 59 -8.20 -7.52 -3.46
CA ASP A 59 -6.91 -7.94 -2.92
C ASP A 59 -5.91 -8.14 -4.06
N ILE A 60 -4.75 -7.48 -3.95
CA ILE A 60 -3.63 -7.62 -4.87
C ILE A 60 -2.34 -7.98 -4.13
N GLY A 61 -2.43 -8.50 -2.89
CA GLY A 61 -1.28 -8.68 -2.02
C GLY A 61 -0.17 -9.52 -2.62
N ARG A 62 -0.51 -10.65 -3.27
CA ARG A 62 0.48 -11.56 -3.88
C ARG A 62 1.16 -10.92 -5.09
N GLU A 63 0.40 -10.46 -6.07
CA GLU A 63 0.95 -9.84 -7.28
C GLU A 63 1.74 -8.56 -6.96
N HIS A 64 1.25 -7.77 -5.98
CA HIS A 64 1.94 -6.57 -5.54
C HIS A 64 3.26 -6.90 -4.82
N LEU A 65 3.32 -7.97 -4.02
CA LEU A 65 4.58 -8.39 -3.39
C LEU A 65 5.63 -8.77 -4.44
N GLU A 66 5.25 -9.52 -5.47
CA GLU A 66 6.18 -9.90 -6.54
C GLU A 66 6.70 -8.68 -7.31
N ILE A 67 5.83 -7.70 -7.59
CA ILE A 67 6.25 -6.41 -8.16
C ILE A 67 7.21 -5.65 -7.24
N VAL A 68 6.96 -5.66 -5.93
CA VAL A 68 7.81 -4.97 -4.95
C VAL A 68 9.17 -5.64 -4.79
N LYS A 69 9.28 -6.95 -5.02
CA LYS A 69 10.57 -7.67 -5.03
C LYS A 69 11.39 -7.35 -6.28
N SER A 70 10.72 -7.31 -7.44
CA SER A 70 11.38 -7.13 -8.74
C SER A 70 10.51 -6.29 -9.69
N PRO A 71 10.58 -4.95 -9.59
CA PRO A 71 9.77 -4.08 -10.42
C PRO A 71 10.34 -3.96 -11.83
N LYS A 72 9.48 -3.98 -12.84
CA LYS A 72 9.87 -3.81 -14.24
C LYS A 72 10.38 -2.39 -14.52
N HIS A 73 9.78 -1.39 -13.88
CA HIS A 73 10.09 0.03 -14.13
C HIS A 73 10.94 0.67 -13.02
N GLY A 74 11.54 -0.15 -12.16
CA GLY A 74 12.41 0.29 -11.07
C GLY A 74 11.69 0.90 -9.87
N TYR A 75 12.50 1.40 -8.93
CA TYR A 75 12.03 1.99 -7.68
C TYR A 75 12.05 3.52 -7.70
N GLY A 76 11.23 4.14 -6.86
CA GLY A 76 11.28 5.57 -6.58
C GLY A 76 12.28 5.93 -5.48
N SER A 77 11.85 6.78 -4.53
CA SER A 77 12.71 7.24 -3.43
C SER A 77 13.04 6.17 -2.38
N GLY A 78 12.31 5.05 -2.37
CA GLY A 78 12.54 3.89 -1.51
C GLY A 78 12.54 2.60 -2.31
N ILE A 79 11.64 1.67 -1.96
CA ILE A 79 11.34 0.47 -2.74
C ILE A 79 9.95 0.54 -3.38
N ASN A 80 9.42 1.75 -3.58
CA ASN A 80 8.08 1.96 -4.12
C ASN A 80 8.09 1.82 -5.65
N PRO A 81 7.38 0.83 -6.24
CA PRO A 81 7.36 0.61 -7.68
C PRO A 81 6.11 1.25 -8.31
N CYS A 82 5.99 2.58 -8.18
CA CYS A 82 4.71 3.28 -8.41
C CYS A 82 4.10 3.07 -9.82
N LEU A 83 4.93 2.93 -10.85
CA LEU A 83 4.47 2.68 -12.22
C LEU A 83 3.82 1.29 -12.30
N ASP A 84 4.54 0.27 -11.87
CA ASP A 84 4.07 -1.12 -11.84
C ASP A 84 2.83 -1.30 -10.95
N CYS A 85 2.79 -0.67 -9.77
CA CYS A 85 1.62 -0.68 -8.90
C CYS A 85 0.36 -0.19 -9.63
N LYS A 86 0.48 0.95 -10.34
CA LYS A 86 -0.65 1.54 -11.08
C LYS A 86 -1.06 0.67 -12.25
N ILE A 87 -0.11 0.14 -13.00
CA ILE A 87 -0.37 -0.79 -14.10
C ILE A 87 -1.12 -2.03 -13.58
N LEU A 88 -0.69 -2.63 -12.47
CA LEU A 88 -1.37 -3.75 -11.84
C LEU A 88 -2.83 -3.41 -11.47
N MET A 89 -3.04 -2.31 -10.74
CA MET A 89 -4.37 -1.87 -10.32
C MET A 89 -5.30 -1.63 -11.52
N LEU A 90 -4.79 -1.01 -12.58
CA LEU A 90 -5.54 -0.74 -13.80
C LEU A 90 -5.84 -2.03 -14.60
N LYS A 91 -4.92 -2.99 -14.64
CA LYS A 91 -5.19 -4.32 -15.23
C LYS A 91 -6.32 -5.03 -14.49
N LYS A 92 -6.34 -4.99 -13.16
CA LYS A 92 -7.46 -5.53 -12.36
C LYS A 92 -8.78 -4.80 -12.64
N ALA A 93 -8.75 -3.48 -12.79
CA ALA A 93 -9.94 -2.71 -13.18
C ALA A 93 -10.47 -3.15 -14.56
N LYS A 94 -9.57 -3.31 -15.55
CA LYS A 94 -9.90 -3.82 -16.90
C LYS A 94 -10.53 -5.21 -16.83
N GLU A 95 -9.95 -6.13 -16.06
CA GLU A 95 -10.47 -7.49 -15.87
C GLU A 95 -11.89 -7.50 -15.31
N ILE A 96 -12.20 -6.61 -14.36
CA ILE A 96 -13.54 -6.47 -13.80
C ILE A 96 -14.52 -5.95 -14.87
N LEU A 97 -14.10 -4.97 -15.67
CA LEU A 97 -14.93 -4.39 -16.72
C LEU A 97 -15.24 -5.35 -17.87
N LYS A 98 -14.37 -6.34 -18.16
CA LYS A 98 -14.64 -7.36 -19.20
C LYS A 98 -15.97 -8.10 -18.99
N LYS A 99 -16.43 -8.23 -17.74
CA LYS A 99 -17.68 -8.90 -17.38
C LYS A 99 -18.90 -7.97 -17.40
N THR A 100 -18.71 -6.68 -17.67
CA THR A 100 -19.76 -5.66 -17.62
C THR A 100 -20.32 -5.45 -19.02
N LYS A 101 -21.64 -5.53 -19.17
CA LYS A 101 -22.33 -5.25 -20.44
C LYS A 101 -22.45 -3.73 -20.66
N GLY A 102 -22.29 -3.29 -21.90
CA GLY A 102 -22.47 -1.89 -22.31
C GLY A 102 -21.18 -1.07 -22.34
N LYS A 103 -21.33 0.26 -22.34
CA LYS A 103 -20.22 1.21 -22.42
C LYS A 103 -19.46 1.26 -21.09
N VAL A 104 -18.14 1.08 -21.12
CA VAL A 104 -17.29 1.00 -19.92
C VAL A 104 -16.02 1.81 -20.07
N PHE A 105 -15.54 2.39 -18.97
CA PHE A 105 -14.23 3.03 -18.90
C PHE A 105 -13.72 3.06 -17.46
N VAL A 106 -12.44 3.41 -17.31
CA VAL A 106 -11.77 3.54 -16.01
C VAL A 106 -11.43 5.01 -15.78
N ALA A 107 -11.52 5.46 -14.53
CA ALA A 107 -11.08 6.78 -14.13
C ALA A 107 -10.09 6.72 -12.95
N THR A 108 -9.16 7.68 -12.89
CA THR A 108 -8.25 7.87 -11.75
C THR A 108 -8.26 9.31 -11.28
N GLY A 109 -7.87 9.54 -10.02
CA GLY A 109 -7.57 10.88 -9.50
C GLY A 109 -6.15 11.35 -9.87
N GLU A 110 -5.56 10.87 -10.95
CA GLU A 110 -4.22 11.31 -11.34
C GLU A 110 -4.25 12.72 -11.91
N VAL A 111 -3.28 13.55 -11.49
CA VAL A 111 -3.12 14.92 -11.97
C VAL A 111 -1.80 14.99 -12.73
N LEU A 112 -1.84 15.51 -13.96
CA LEU A 112 -0.65 15.70 -14.79
C LEU A 112 0.41 16.50 -14.03
N ASN A 113 1.66 16.06 -14.12
CA ASN A 113 2.83 16.67 -13.50
C ASN A 113 2.82 16.78 -11.96
N GLN A 114 1.90 16.10 -11.25
CA GLN A 114 1.81 16.20 -9.80
C GLN A 114 2.81 15.28 -9.06
N ARG A 115 3.18 14.13 -9.65
CA ARG A 115 4.15 13.17 -9.07
C ARG A 115 5.27 12.80 -10.08
N PRO A 116 6.55 13.06 -9.75
CA PRO A 116 7.70 12.80 -10.63
C PRO A 116 7.75 11.39 -11.23
N MET A 117 7.56 10.36 -10.41
CA MET A 117 7.74 8.97 -10.86
C MET A 117 6.58 8.45 -11.74
N SER A 118 5.35 8.95 -11.55
CA SER A 118 4.17 8.22 -12.04
C SER A 118 3.07 9.07 -12.65
N GLN A 119 3.27 10.40 -12.75
CA GLN A 119 2.28 11.32 -13.30
C GLN A 119 2.89 12.37 -14.25
N MET A 120 4.14 12.17 -14.67
CA MET A 120 4.68 12.89 -15.83
C MET A 120 4.00 12.37 -17.11
N ARG A 121 3.92 13.19 -18.16
CA ARG A 121 3.23 12.79 -19.41
C ARG A 121 3.72 11.44 -19.98
N PRO A 122 5.04 11.14 -20.07
CA PRO A 122 5.50 9.83 -20.55
C PRO A 122 5.06 8.67 -19.64
N ALA A 123 5.08 8.87 -18.33
CA ALA A 123 4.63 7.89 -17.36
C ALA A 123 3.12 7.59 -17.49
N LEU A 124 2.29 8.62 -17.67
CA LEU A 124 0.84 8.44 -17.86
C LEU A 124 0.54 7.64 -19.14
N ALA A 125 1.23 7.96 -20.24
CA ALA A 125 1.09 7.24 -21.51
C ALA A 125 1.56 5.78 -21.40
N LEU A 126 2.68 5.54 -20.72
CA LEU A 126 3.20 4.20 -20.46
C LEU A 126 2.21 3.37 -19.63
N ILE A 127 1.73 3.92 -18.51
CA ILE A 127 0.76 3.24 -17.64
C ILE A 127 -0.50 2.85 -18.43
N GLU A 128 -1.01 3.77 -19.24
CA GLU A 128 -2.22 3.57 -20.02
C GLU A 128 -2.03 2.48 -21.10
N LYS A 129 -0.90 2.49 -21.80
CA LYS A 129 -0.51 1.45 -22.77
C LYS A 129 -0.36 0.09 -22.11
N GLU A 130 0.44 -0.01 -21.03
CA GLU A 130 0.76 -1.29 -20.40
C GLU A 130 -0.40 -1.90 -19.60
N SER A 131 -1.33 -1.07 -19.10
CA SER A 131 -2.58 -1.56 -18.53
C SER A 131 -3.59 -2.01 -19.59
N GLY A 132 -3.35 -1.67 -20.87
CA GLY A 132 -4.23 -1.97 -21.98
C GLY A 132 -5.55 -1.20 -21.92
N LEU A 133 -5.52 0.02 -21.38
CA LEU A 133 -6.65 0.94 -21.27
C LEU A 133 -6.48 2.18 -22.16
N SER A 134 -5.65 2.09 -23.21
CA SER A 134 -5.46 3.17 -24.19
C SER A 134 -6.79 3.70 -24.72
N GLY A 135 -7.02 4.99 -24.50
CA GLY A 135 -8.26 5.67 -24.87
C GLY A 135 -9.45 5.37 -23.96
N PHE A 136 -9.32 4.58 -22.90
CA PHE A 136 -10.40 4.25 -21.95
C PHE A 136 -10.04 4.58 -20.50
N LEU A 137 -8.92 5.26 -20.27
CA LEU A 137 -8.46 5.71 -18.96
C LEU A 137 -8.59 7.23 -18.81
N LEU A 138 -9.66 7.67 -18.18
CA LEU A 138 -9.95 9.08 -17.95
C LEU A 138 -9.26 9.61 -16.68
N ARG A 139 -8.77 10.85 -16.75
CA ARG A 139 -8.15 11.57 -15.62
C ARG A 139 -8.86 12.91 -15.41
N PRO A 140 -10.02 12.94 -14.72
CA PRO A 140 -10.93 14.09 -14.73
C PRO A 140 -10.31 15.40 -14.29
N LEU A 141 -9.31 15.36 -13.40
CA LEU A 141 -8.64 16.56 -12.89
C LEU A 141 -7.69 17.21 -13.91
N SER A 142 -7.22 16.48 -14.92
CA SER A 142 -6.25 16.96 -15.90
C SER A 142 -6.64 16.63 -17.35
N ALA A 143 -7.91 16.31 -17.59
CA ALA A 143 -8.38 15.80 -18.88
C ALA A 143 -8.21 16.84 -20.00
N LEU A 144 -8.45 18.12 -19.71
CA LEU A 144 -8.32 19.21 -20.69
C LEU A 144 -6.87 19.44 -21.14
N LEU A 145 -5.90 18.88 -20.43
CA LEU A 145 -4.48 18.94 -20.78
C LEU A 145 -4.00 17.67 -21.49
N LEU A 146 -4.83 16.64 -21.61
CA LEU A 146 -4.48 15.33 -22.17
C LEU A 146 -5.28 15.08 -23.44
N GLU A 147 -4.80 14.12 -24.22
CA GLU A 147 -5.52 13.60 -25.39
C GLU A 147 -6.90 13.09 -24.98
N GLU A 148 -7.89 13.30 -25.84
CA GLU A 148 -9.25 12.88 -25.58
C GLU A 148 -9.36 11.35 -25.51
N THR A 149 -10.03 10.88 -24.47
CA THR A 149 -10.39 9.47 -24.33
C THR A 149 -11.66 9.17 -25.13
N THR A 150 -11.90 7.88 -25.42
CA THR A 150 -13.13 7.39 -26.07
C THR A 150 -14.40 7.87 -25.36
N PRO A 151 -14.51 7.84 -24.00
CA PRO A 151 -15.65 8.43 -23.31
C PRO A 151 -15.90 9.91 -23.61
N GLU A 152 -14.86 10.67 -23.95
CA GLU A 152 -14.97 12.09 -24.30
C GLU A 152 -15.35 12.27 -25.77
N LYS A 153 -14.65 11.58 -26.69
CA LYS A 153 -14.92 11.62 -28.14
C LYS A 153 -16.33 11.17 -28.51
N GLU A 154 -16.81 10.15 -27.80
CA GLU A 154 -18.13 9.55 -28.03
C GLU A 154 -19.23 10.23 -27.19
N GLU A 155 -18.93 11.36 -26.55
CA GLU A 155 -19.85 12.16 -25.74
C GLU A 155 -20.55 11.38 -24.60
N TRP A 156 -19.87 10.37 -24.05
CA TRP A 156 -20.33 9.68 -22.83
C TRP A 156 -20.18 10.59 -21.61
N ILE A 157 -19.24 11.54 -21.71
CA ILE A 157 -18.86 12.51 -20.70
C ILE A 157 -18.71 13.87 -21.39
N GLN A 158 -19.19 14.91 -20.73
CA GLN A 158 -19.03 16.29 -21.17
C GLN A 158 -17.62 16.77 -20.81
N ARG A 159 -16.72 16.80 -21.81
CA ARG A 159 -15.29 17.16 -21.64
C ARG A 159 -15.13 18.57 -21.08
N GLU A 160 -15.98 19.51 -21.48
CA GLU A 160 -16.02 20.90 -21.02
C GLU A 160 -16.28 21.05 -19.51
N LYS A 161 -16.78 19.99 -18.85
CA LYS A 161 -16.98 19.93 -17.39
C LYS A 161 -15.84 19.25 -16.64
N LEU A 162 -14.78 18.83 -17.34
CA LEU A 162 -13.56 18.31 -16.75
C LEU A 162 -12.56 19.45 -16.49
N LEU A 163 -11.40 19.14 -15.91
CA LEU A 163 -10.47 20.17 -15.46
C LEU A 163 -9.09 20.09 -16.15
N ASP A 164 -8.34 21.17 -15.97
CA ASP A 164 -7.00 21.43 -16.50
C ASP A 164 -5.96 21.57 -15.36
N ILE A 165 -6.13 20.84 -14.26
CA ILE A 165 -5.18 20.91 -13.14
C ILE A 165 -3.88 20.19 -13.52
N SER A 166 -2.76 20.85 -13.27
CA SER A 166 -1.42 20.31 -13.45
C SER A 166 -0.46 20.80 -12.39
N GLY A 167 0.60 20.02 -12.16
CA GLY A 167 1.68 20.35 -11.25
C GLY A 167 1.42 19.93 -9.81
N ARG A 168 2.36 20.28 -8.93
CA ARG A 168 2.42 19.80 -7.54
C ARG A 168 1.54 20.60 -6.58
N SER A 169 1.11 21.80 -6.98
CA SER A 169 0.24 22.64 -6.16
C SER A 169 -1.11 21.96 -5.93
N ARG A 170 -1.63 22.09 -4.71
CA ARG A 170 -2.95 21.56 -4.31
C ARG A 170 -3.98 22.64 -4.02
N LYS A 171 -3.67 23.91 -4.30
CA LYS A 171 -4.55 25.04 -3.97
C LYS A 171 -5.93 24.89 -4.64
N ARG A 172 -5.97 24.59 -5.94
CA ARG A 172 -7.23 24.41 -6.69
C ARG A 172 -8.04 23.22 -6.17
N GLN A 173 -7.38 22.09 -5.89
CA GLN A 173 -8.01 20.90 -5.34
C GLN A 173 -8.63 21.17 -3.96
N LEU A 174 -7.97 21.95 -3.11
CA LEU A 174 -8.50 22.32 -1.79
C LEU A 174 -9.70 23.26 -1.89
N VAL A 175 -9.71 24.18 -2.86
CA VAL A 175 -10.89 25.02 -3.16
C VAL A 175 -12.06 24.15 -3.61
N LEU A 176 -11.84 23.27 -4.59
CA LEU A 176 -12.86 22.33 -5.06
C LEU A 176 -13.39 21.41 -3.95
N ALA A 177 -12.53 21.00 -3.02
CA ALA A 177 -12.96 20.18 -1.88
C ALA A 177 -13.96 20.92 -0.99
N LYS A 178 -13.75 22.21 -0.76
CA LYS A 178 -14.70 23.06 -0.02
C LYS A 178 -16.01 23.21 -0.80
N GLU A 179 -15.93 23.51 -2.10
CA GLU A 179 -17.11 23.66 -2.97
C GLU A 179 -17.95 22.39 -3.05
N PHE A 180 -17.31 21.22 -3.05
CA PHE A 180 -18.00 19.92 -3.09
C PHE A 180 -18.38 19.40 -1.70
N GLY A 181 -18.16 20.18 -0.64
CA GLY A 181 -18.50 19.79 0.73
C GLY A 181 -17.71 18.57 1.25
N LEU A 182 -16.51 18.32 0.73
CA LEU A 182 -15.65 17.22 1.19
C LEU A 182 -15.07 17.55 2.56
N LYS A 183 -15.73 17.06 3.62
CA LYS A 183 -15.31 17.28 5.02
C LYS A 183 -14.09 16.45 5.42
N THR A 184 -13.94 15.27 4.82
CA THR A 184 -12.86 14.33 5.15
C THR A 184 -12.27 13.73 3.88
N TYR A 185 -10.95 13.62 3.86
CA TYR A 185 -10.19 12.90 2.84
C TYR A 185 -8.83 12.54 3.43
N LEU A 186 -8.19 11.52 2.87
CA LEU A 186 -6.84 11.18 3.26
C LEU A 186 -5.86 12.25 2.80
N THR A 187 -5.23 12.91 3.76
CA THR A 187 -4.03 13.70 3.52
C THR A 187 -2.85 12.73 3.38
N PRO A 188 -1.92 12.97 2.44
CA PRO A 188 -0.69 12.19 2.41
C PRO A 188 0.20 12.63 3.57
N ALA A 189 -0.01 12.04 4.74
CA ALA A 189 1.02 11.97 5.75
C ALA A 189 2.00 10.86 5.33
N GLY A 190 3.23 11.22 4.94
CA GLY A 190 4.34 10.25 4.80
C GLY A 190 4.43 9.42 3.51
N GLY A 191 3.46 9.49 2.59
CA GLY A 191 3.53 8.71 1.35
C GLY A 191 3.17 7.23 1.54
N CYS A 192 3.68 6.35 0.67
CA CYS A 192 3.48 4.90 0.83
C CYS A 192 4.52 4.37 1.82
N ILE A 193 4.21 3.33 2.61
CA ILE A 193 5.19 2.68 3.50
C ILE A 193 6.48 2.27 2.76
N LEU A 194 6.37 1.95 1.47
CA LEU A 194 7.50 1.60 0.60
C LEU A 194 8.45 2.79 0.31
N THR A 195 8.02 4.02 0.60
CA THR A 195 8.85 5.24 0.52
C THR A 195 9.58 5.55 1.83
N GLU A 196 9.21 4.89 2.94
CA GLU A 196 9.84 5.10 4.23
C GLU A 196 11.20 4.42 4.27
N LYS A 197 12.26 5.18 4.55
CA LYS A 197 13.66 4.68 4.52
C LYS A 197 13.88 3.46 5.40
N GLU A 198 13.33 3.47 6.62
CA GLU A 198 13.49 2.36 7.56
C GLU A 198 12.77 1.09 7.08
N PHE A 199 11.54 1.21 6.58
CA PHE A 199 10.81 0.07 6.05
C PHE A 199 11.47 -0.48 4.78
N ALA A 200 11.87 0.40 3.86
CA ALA A 200 12.57 0.04 2.64
C ALA A 200 13.86 -0.74 2.94
N LYS A 201 14.65 -0.31 3.92
CA LYS A 201 15.85 -1.04 4.36
C LYS A 201 15.51 -2.46 4.83
N LYS A 202 14.54 -2.58 5.76
CA LYS A 202 14.12 -3.87 6.31
C LYS A 202 13.59 -4.85 5.25
N ALA A 203 12.89 -4.32 4.26
CA ALA A 203 12.32 -5.10 3.16
C ALA A 203 13.41 -5.56 2.18
N LYS A 204 14.37 -4.69 1.80
CA LYS A 204 15.53 -5.09 0.98
C LYS A 204 16.32 -6.22 1.62
N GLU A 205 16.67 -6.09 2.90
CA GLU A 205 17.37 -7.14 3.65
C GLU A 205 16.57 -8.45 3.68
N LEU A 206 15.24 -8.38 3.83
CA LEU A 206 14.40 -9.58 3.76
C LEU A 206 14.43 -10.24 2.38
N PHE A 207 14.33 -9.46 1.31
CA PHE A 207 14.30 -9.98 -0.06
C PHE A 207 15.65 -10.59 -0.47
N GLU A 208 16.75 -10.04 0.02
CA GLU A 208 18.10 -10.61 -0.19
C GLU A 208 18.28 -11.95 0.54
N VAL A 209 17.83 -12.05 1.80
CA VAL A 209 17.98 -13.28 2.61
C VAL A 209 16.95 -14.34 2.25
N CYS A 210 15.72 -13.93 1.91
CA CYS A 210 14.58 -14.79 1.61
C CYS A 210 13.80 -14.26 0.39
N PRO A 211 14.26 -14.57 -0.84
CA PRO A 211 13.57 -14.20 -2.07
C PRO A 211 12.12 -14.74 -2.13
N ASP A 212 11.90 -15.93 -1.59
CA ASP A 212 10.58 -16.59 -1.51
C ASP A 212 9.73 -16.15 -0.32
N CYS A 213 10.05 -15.01 0.30
CA CYS A 213 9.29 -14.50 1.44
C CYS A 213 7.80 -14.33 1.10
N ARG A 214 6.97 -14.59 2.11
CA ARG A 214 5.51 -14.63 2.00
C ARG A 214 4.87 -13.46 2.76
N ALA A 215 3.54 -13.37 2.66
CA ALA A 215 2.74 -12.37 3.37
C ALA A 215 3.12 -12.21 4.86
N ASN A 216 3.24 -13.33 5.57
CA ASN A 216 3.56 -13.35 7.00
C ASN A 216 4.94 -12.72 7.31
N ASP A 217 5.92 -12.87 6.42
CA ASP A 217 7.25 -12.29 6.58
C ASP A 217 7.23 -10.77 6.35
N VAL A 218 6.40 -10.29 5.42
CA VAL A 218 6.17 -8.86 5.16
C VAL A 218 5.41 -8.20 6.31
N GLU A 219 4.39 -8.86 6.86
CA GLU A 219 3.67 -8.37 8.05
C GLU A 219 4.59 -8.26 9.26
N LEU A 220 5.53 -9.20 9.42
CA LEU A 220 6.53 -9.14 10.48
C LEU A 220 7.38 -7.86 10.39
N LEU A 221 7.72 -7.36 9.19
CA LEU A 221 8.52 -6.14 9.01
C LEU A 221 7.87 -4.88 9.61
N LYS A 222 6.57 -4.90 9.88
CA LYS A 222 5.83 -3.76 10.41
C LYS A 222 5.87 -3.68 11.93
N ILE A 223 6.43 -4.69 12.61
CA ILE A 223 6.31 -4.86 14.05
C ILE A 223 7.70 -4.89 14.68
N GLY A 224 7.87 -4.13 15.75
CA GLY A 224 9.03 -4.29 16.61
C GLY A 224 10.33 -3.74 16.07
N ARG A 225 11.42 -4.13 16.73
CA ARG A 225 12.80 -3.79 16.40
C ARG A 225 13.43 -5.00 15.76
N HIS A 226 14.12 -4.82 14.64
CA HIS A 226 14.64 -5.92 13.83
C HIS A 226 16.15 -6.01 13.95
N PHE A 227 16.64 -7.23 14.14
CA PHE A 227 18.06 -7.56 14.16
C PHE A 227 18.28 -8.80 13.29
N TRP A 228 19.38 -8.82 12.56
CA TRP A 228 19.80 -9.95 11.75
C TRP A 228 21.03 -10.60 12.38
N LEU A 229 21.04 -11.92 12.42
CA LEU A 229 22.20 -12.74 12.71
C LEU A 229 22.31 -13.79 11.59
N SER A 230 23.15 -13.50 10.59
CA SER A 230 23.19 -14.27 9.34
C SER A 230 21.78 -14.40 8.73
N LYS A 231 21.28 -15.62 8.50
CA LYS A 231 19.93 -15.90 7.97
C LYS A 231 18.82 -15.93 9.04
N THR A 232 19.14 -15.60 10.29
CA THR A 232 18.18 -15.59 11.39
C THR A 232 17.74 -14.17 11.73
N LYS A 233 16.43 -13.94 11.80
CA LYS A 233 15.84 -12.66 12.16
C LYS A 233 15.33 -12.69 13.59
N ILE A 234 15.71 -11.69 14.37
CA ILE A 234 15.23 -11.47 15.73
C ILE A 234 14.38 -10.21 15.74
N VAL A 235 13.15 -10.30 16.25
CA VAL A 235 12.20 -9.19 16.31
C VAL A 235 11.72 -8.99 17.73
N VAL A 236 11.98 -7.81 18.29
CA VAL A 236 11.62 -7.45 19.67
C VAL A 236 10.43 -6.49 19.66
N GLY A 237 9.31 -6.88 20.29
CA GLY A 237 8.13 -6.02 20.42
C GLY A 237 8.42 -4.72 21.17
N ARG A 238 7.72 -3.64 20.81
CA ARG A 238 7.86 -2.32 21.46
C ARG A 238 6.83 -2.08 22.55
N ASN A 239 5.68 -2.72 22.47
CA ASN A 239 4.54 -2.56 23.37
C ASN A 239 3.68 -3.83 23.35
N GLU A 240 2.64 -3.86 24.18
CA GLU A 240 1.75 -5.02 24.31
C GLU A 240 1.02 -5.36 23.01
N GLU A 241 0.55 -4.35 22.27
CA GLU A 241 -0.12 -4.56 20.97
C GLU A 241 0.80 -5.27 19.97
N GLU A 242 2.06 -4.84 19.89
CA GLU A 242 3.08 -5.50 19.06
C GLU A 242 3.43 -6.90 19.55
N ASN A 243 3.51 -7.13 20.87
CA ASN A 243 3.73 -8.46 21.44
C ASN A 243 2.61 -9.43 21.02
N LEU A 244 1.34 -8.99 21.09
CA LEU A 244 0.20 -9.77 20.66
C LEU A 244 0.24 -10.06 19.15
N LYS A 245 0.65 -9.09 18.33
CA LYS A 245 0.84 -9.30 16.88
C LYS A 245 1.97 -10.29 16.59
N LEU A 246 3.09 -10.22 17.32
CA LEU A 246 4.19 -11.19 17.20
C LEU A 246 3.72 -12.61 17.52
N LYS A 247 2.97 -12.82 18.61
CA LYS A 247 2.38 -14.14 18.95
C LYS A 247 1.53 -14.69 17.81
N LYS A 248 0.70 -13.83 17.18
CA LYS A 248 -0.17 -14.22 16.06
C LYS A 248 0.58 -14.51 14.76
N LEU A 249 1.75 -13.91 14.56
CA LEU A 249 2.57 -14.11 13.36
C LEU A 249 3.53 -15.29 13.46
N ALA A 250 3.79 -15.77 14.67
CA ALA A 250 4.63 -16.94 14.91
C ALA A 250 4.11 -18.14 14.11
N ARG A 251 5.04 -18.87 13.50
CA ARG A 251 4.77 -20.07 12.71
C ARG A 251 5.62 -21.24 13.20
N PRO A 252 5.29 -22.49 12.83
CA PRO A 252 6.13 -23.63 13.20
C PRO A 252 7.59 -23.41 12.82
N GLY A 253 8.49 -23.58 13.80
CA GLY A 253 9.93 -23.34 13.65
C GLY A 253 10.42 -21.99 14.19
N ASP A 254 9.52 -21.04 14.48
CA ASP A 254 9.87 -19.84 15.23
C ASP A 254 10.07 -20.17 16.72
N CYS A 255 10.78 -19.29 17.43
CA CYS A 255 10.88 -19.34 18.88
C CYS A 255 10.51 -17.98 19.46
N LEU A 256 9.63 -18.00 20.46
CA LEU A 256 9.23 -16.85 21.24
C LEU A 256 9.95 -16.86 22.59
N ILE A 257 10.46 -15.70 22.98
CA ILE A 257 11.19 -15.49 24.23
C ILE A 257 10.52 -14.37 25.01
N GLU A 258 10.22 -14.66 26.28
CA GLU A 258 9.75 -13.69 27.25
C GLU A 258 10.49 -13.83 28.59
N LEU A 259 10.46 -12.79 29.40
CA LEU A 259 11.02 -12.80 30.75
C LEU A 259 10.07 -13.55 31.69
N LYS A 260 10.61 -14.46 32.52
CA LYS A 260 9.80 -15.26 33.45
C LYS A 260 9.33 -14.45 34.66
N ASP A 261 10.23 -13.64 35.22
CA ASP A 261 10.05 -13.00 36.52
C ASP A 261 9.76 -11.48 36.40
N PHE A 262 9.75 -10.93 35.18
CA PHE A 262 9.62 -9.50 34.93
C PHE A 262 8.71 -9.20 33.74
N ALA A 263 7.99 -8.08 33.79
CA ALA A 263 7.36 -7.54 32.60
C ALA A 263 8.42 -7.11 31.56
N GLY A 264 8.15 -7.40 30.28
CA GLY A 264 9.07 -7.07 29.20
C GLY A 264 8.50 -7.30 27.81
N PRO A 265 9.29 -7.02 26.77
CA PRO A 265 8.91 -7.29 25.41
C PRO A 265 8.86 -8.79 25.14
N LEU A 266 8.04 -9.18 24.17
CA LEU A 266 8.14 -10.48 23.53
C LEU A 266 9.15 -10.39 22.39
N THR A 267 10.07 -11.35 22.33
CA THR A 267 11.04 -11.45 21.23
C THR A 267 10.76 -12.69 20.42
N MET A 268 10.69 -12.55 19.10
CA MET A 268 10.55 -13.66 18.16
C MET A 268 11.84 -13.89 17.39
N ILE A 269 12.24 -15.15 17.26
CA ILE A 269 13.34 -15.61 16.41
C ILE A 269 12.73 -16.39 15.25
N ARG A 270 13.12 -16.03 14.04
CA ARG A 270 12.74 -16.72 12.80
C ARG A 270 13.97 -17.04 11.97
N ASN A 271 14.14 -18.31 11.64
CA ASN A 271 15.21 -18.74 10.73
C ASN A 271 14.73 -18.75 9.27
N TYR A 272 15.54 -18.20 8.38
CA TYR A 272 15.38 -18.28 6.92
C TYR A 272 16.49 -19.12 6.26
N GLY A 273 17.38 -19.72 7.06
CA GLY A 273 18.40 -20.66 6.61
C GLY A 273 17.87 -22.07 6.38
N PRO A 274 18.69 -22.96 5.79
CA PRO A 274 18.33 -24.35 5.53
C PRO A 274 18.26 -25.21 6.80
N GLU A 275 18.95 -24.78 7.86
CA GLU A 275 18.97 -25.47 9.14
C GLU A 275 17.59 -25.37 9.82
N LYS A 276 17.02 -26.50 10.24
CA LYS A 276 15.73 -26.51 10.94
C LYS A 276 15.82 -26.03 12.38
N GLU A 277 16.98 -26.20 13.00
CA GLU A 277 17.20 -25.81 14.39
C GLU A 277 17.72 -24.38 14.49
N LEU A 278 17.30 -23.70 15.55
CA LEU A 278 17.80 -22.36 15.86
C LEU A 278 19.20 -22.48 16.47
N LYS A 279 20.15 -21.74 15.93
CA LYS A 279 21.51 -21.65 16.50
C LYS A 279 21.43 -21.11 17.92
N GLN A 280 22.20 -21.71 18.83
CA GLN A 280 22.26 -21.26 20.23
C GLN A 280 22.63 -19.78 20.33
N GLU A 281 23.54 -19.31 19.47
CA GLU A 281 23.93 -17.90 19.37
C GLU A 281 22.73 -16.96 19.14
N ALA A 282 21.79 -17.36 18.28
CA ALA A 282 20.58 -16.57 18.01
C ALA A 282 19.67 -16.51 19.24
N ILE A 283 19.54 -17.62 19.97
CA ILE A 283 18.75 -17.70 21.21
C ILE A 283 19.37 -16.80 22.29
N GLU A 284 20.69 -16.88 22.50
CA GLU A 284 21.37 -16.04 23.48
C GLU A 284 21.30 -14.56 23.10
N LYS A 285 21.47 -14.22 21.82
CA LYS A 285 21.31 -12.82 21.37
C LYS A 285 19.89 -12.31 21.59
N ALA A 286 18.88 -13.14 21.33
CA ALA A 286 17.49 -12.78 21.56
C ALA A 286 17.17 -12.59 23.05
N LYS A 287 17.72 -13.42 23.95
CA LYS A 287 17.61 -13.21 25.41
C LYS A 287 18.24 -11.89 25.85
N GLU A 288 19.45 -11.60 25.38
CA GLU A 288 20.16 -10.33 25.65
C GLU A 288 19.31 -9.13 25.23
N LEU A 289 18.76 -9.16 24.00
CA LEU A 289 17.90 -8.10 23.49
C LEU A 289 16.59 -7.99 24.30
N THR A 290 15.97 -9.11 24.65
CA THR A 290 14.74 -9.14 25.46
C THR A 290 14.97 -8.46 26.82
N GLN A 291 16.08 -8.77 27.47
CA GLN A 291 16.46 -8.15 28.73
C GLN A 291 16.80 -6.66 28.56
N PHE A 292 17.58 -6.32 27.53
CA PHE A 292 18.01 -4.96 27.25
C PHE A 292 16.83 -4.00 27.06
N TYR A 293 15.77 -4.46 26.37
CA TYR A 293 14.57 -3.67 26.12
C TYR A 293 13.50 -3.77 27.23
N SER A 294 13.73 -4.52 28.31
CA SER A 294 12.90 -4.47 29.51
C SER A 294 13.45 -3.47 30.53
N THR A 295 12.67 -2.44 30.83
CA THR A 295 13.02 -1.45 31.86
C THR A 295 13.17 -2.06 33.26
N LYS A 296 12.52 -3.19 33.53
CA LYS A 296 12.55 -3.87 34.84
C LYS A 296 13.67 -4.90 34.99
N ALA A 297 14.23 -5.38 33.88
CA ALA A 297 15.27 -6.41 33.86
C ALA A 297 16.64 -5.92 33.37
N ARG A 298 16.71 -4.77 32.67
CA ARG A 298 17.97 -4.22 32.15
C ARG A 298 18.99 -4.02 33.27
N GLY A 299 20.21 -4.54 33.08
CA GLY A 299 21.33 -4.42 34.02
C GLY A 299 21.30 -5.40 35.20
N LYS A 300 20.27 -6.24 35.33
CA LYS A 300 20.19 -7.26 36.39
C LYS A 300 20.90 -8.56 35.97
N ARG A 301 21.38 -9.32 36.95
CA ARG A 301 21.97 -10.65 36.76
C ARG A 301 20.97 -11.76 37.12
N GLY A 302 21.18 -12.97 36.62
CA GLY A 302 20.36 -14.14 36.96
C GLY A 302 18.94 -14.11 36.37
N ILE A 303 18.74 -13.39 35.27
CA ILE A 303 17.43 -13.31 34.61
C ILE A 303 17.04 -14.66 34.01
N LYS A 304 15.81 -15.09 34.31
CA LYS A 304 15.20 -16.29 33.73
C LYS A 304 14.30 -15.93 32.55
N PHE A 305 14.36 -16.76 31.52
CA PHE A 305 13.59 -16.61 30.30
C PHE A 305 12.73 -17.85 30.05
N THR A 306 11.56 -17.64 29.48
CA THR A 306 10.73 -18.71 28.92
C THR A 306 10.93 -18.70 27.41
N CYS A 307 11.29 -19.85 26.84
CA CYS A 307 11.39 -20.04 25.40
C CYS A 307 10.30 -21.03 24.98
N PHE A 308 9.42 -20.65 24.06
CA PHE A 308 8.35 -21.51 23.57
C PHE A 308 8.19 -21.39 22.06
N LYS A 309 7.70 -22.47 21.45
CA LYS A 309 7.44 -22.57 20.02
C LYS A 309 6.03 -22.12 19.69
#